data_AF-A0A1G5SDK6-F1
#
_entry.id   AF-A0A1G5SDK6-F1
#
_cell.length_a   1.000
_cell.length_b   1.000
_cell.length_c   1.000
_cell.angle_alpha   90.00
_cell.angle_beta   90.00
_cell.angle_gamma   90.00
#
_symmetry.space_group_name_H-M   'P 1'
#
loop_
_entity.id
_entity.type
_entity.pdbx_description
1 polymer ?
#
loop_
_entity_poly.entity_id
_entity_poly.type
_entity_poly.pdbx_seq_one_letter_code
_entity_poly.pdbx_strand_id
1 'polypeptide(L)'
;MTKLTRRFYSGLLALLLAGHIQLAMADIVGETEKVLNWAEKVFPDFFPGHQVTQTFENWRFRYYPETGIYTGISTLDMAGYVMGGAFGDAPNRIGALANLLDEVARSDENGSIAACDTSGMPEGMIFRQSNNVVDISTNGCIVLPEDGGGNLCEPPEQLSATGIHLFMTTEILESNFSGVIIGNPLYSGILNQNSVNNKTCMINAPAENTDLTINFNICYDMTAQFQGFVGLPGITINPPVTQTTRGSNKMQVVQDCLATDADTVFDAFTNETWIRNSQTGNLEKLPTF
;
A
#
# COMPACT_ATOMS: atom_id res chain seq x y z
N MET A 1 2.20 34.84 59.23
CA MET A 1 0.92 35.45 58.80
C MET A 1 1.26 36.35 57.62
N THR A 2 0.72 36.22 56.41
CA THR A 2 -0.61 35.79 55.98
C THR A 2 -0.52 35.24 54.55
N LYS A 3 -1.20 34.12 54.30
CA LYS A 3 -1.51 33.58 52.97
C LYS A 3 -2.46 34.53 52.23
N LEU A 4 -2.53 34.35 50.91
CA LEU A 4 -3.71 34.60 50.05
C LEU A 4 -3.80 36.00 49.41
N THR A 5 -3.30 36.14 48.18
CA THR A 5 -4.08 36.64 47.03
C THR A 5 -3.29 36.59 45.71
N ARG A 6 -3.83 35.77 44.77
CA ARG A 6 -3.84 35.93 43.31
C ARG A 6 -2.49 36.13 42.59
N ARG A 7 -1.83 35.09 42.08
CA ARG A 7 -2.17 34.40 40.80
C ARG A 7 -2.80 35.34 39.77
N PHE A 8 -2.01 36.06 38.97
CA PHE A 8 -2.38 36.59 37.64
C PHE A 8 -1.18 37.19 36.86
N TYR A 9 0.04 36.69 37.06
CA TYR A 9 1.23 37.09 36.28
C TYR A 9 1.81 35.93 35.45
N SER A 10 0.94 35.11 34.89
CA SER A 10 1.28 34.04 33.93
C SER A 10 0.29 34.03 32.77
N GLY A 11 0.11 35.20 32.14
CA GLY A 11 -0.93 35.38 31.11
C GLY A 11 -0.60 36.39 30.02
N LEU A 12 0.66 36.80 29.85
CA LEU A 12 1.05 37.74 28.79
C LEU A 12 2.07 37.19 27.77
N LEU A 13 2.51 35.93 27.92
CA LEU A 13 3.35 35.25 26.93
C LEU A 13 2.57 34.23 26.07
N ALA A 14 1.25 34.16 26.24
CA ALA A 14 0.35 33.26 25.49
C ALA A 14 -0.26 33.91 24.23
N LEU A 15 0.02 35.19 23.96
CA LEU A 15 -0.53 35.94 22.81
C LEU A 15 0.38 35.93 21.56
N LEU A 16 1.48 35.17 21.58
CA LEU A 16 2.27 34.83 20.39
C LEU A 16 1.80 33.52 19.71
N LEU A 17 0.73 32.89 20.21
CA LEU A 17 -0.06 31.90 19.49
C LEU A 17 -1.11 32.61 18.62
N ALA A 18 -0.67 33.52 17.75
CA ALA A 18 -1.43 33.85 16.56
C ALA A 18 -1.31 32.63 15.65
N GLY A 19 -2.36 31.79 15.72
CA GLY A 19 -2.48 30.56 14.96
C GLY A 19 -2.10 30.78 13.51
N HIS A 20 -0.97 30.18 13.13
CA HIS A 20 -0.81 29.71 11.77
C HIS A 20 -1.72 28.49 11.69
N ILE A 21 -3.03 28.74 11.52
CA ILE A 21 -3.91 27.75 10.94
C ILE A 21 -3.39 27.62 9.52
N GLN A 22 -2.42 26.72 9.33
CA GLN A 22 -2.21 26.11 8.04
C GLN A 22 -3.54 25.43 7.75
N LEU A 23 -4.41 26.09 6.99
CA LEU A 23 -5.39 25.38 6.20
C LEU A 23 -4.55 24.38 5.43
N ALA A 24 -4.62 23.11 5.82
CA ALA A 24 -4.12 22.03 5.00
C ALA A 24 -4.85 22.20 3.67
N MET A 25 -4.16 22.80 2.68
CA MET A 25 -4.56 22.61 1.31
C MET A 25 -4.31 21.13 1.11
N ALA A 26 -5.36 20.34 1.26
CA ALA A 26 -5.32 18.96 0.83
C ALA A 26 -4.79 18.97 -0.60
N ASP A 27 -3.88 18.05 -0.89
CA ASP A 27 -3.23 18.01 -2.20
C ASP A 27 -4.29 17.66 -3.24
N ILE A 28 -4.84 18.68 -3.89
CA ILE A 28 -5.88 18.55 -4.91
C ILE A 28 -5.41 17.66 -6.06
N VAL A 29 -4.10 17.55 -6.28
CA VAL A 29 -3.51 16.62 -7.23
C VAL A 29 -3.82 15.19 -6.79
N GLY A 30 -3.34 14.78 -5.61
CA GLY A 30 -3.60 13.46 -5.05
C GLY A 30 -5.08 13.15 -4.85
N GLU A 31 -5.88 14.11 -4.39
CA GLU A 31 -7.33 13.92 -4.23
C GLU A 31 -8.06 13.73 -5.56
N THR A 32 -7.63 14.43 -6.61
CA THR A 32 -8.16 14.23 -7.96
C THR A 32 -7.84 12.82 -8.43
N GLU A 33 -6.58 12.38 -8.33
CA GLU A 33 -6.21 11.04 -8.79
C GLU A 33 -7.00 9.95 -8.05
N LYS A 34 -7.20 10.09 -6.73
CA LYS A 34 -8.02 9.17 -5.94
C LYS A 34 -9.45 9.04 -6.48
N VAL A 35 -10.12 10.17 -6.71
CA VAL A 35 -11.50 10.17 -7.19
C VAL A 35 -11.60 9.64 -8.62
N LEU A 36 -10.65 9.98 -9.49
CA LEU A 36 -10.70 9.53 -10.89
C LEU A 36 -10.34 8.05 -11.04
N ASN A 37 -9.35 7.55 -10.29
CA ASN A 37 -9.02 6.12 -10.24
C ASN A 37 -10.19 5.30 -9.68
N TRP A 38 -10.83 5.81 -8.63
CA TRP A 38 -12.03 5.19 -8.08
C TRP A 38 -13.16 5.12 -9.13
N ALA A 39 -13.39 6.20 -9.86
CA ALA A 39 -14.43 6.25 -10.88
C ALA A 39 -14.19 5.21 -11.99
N GLU A 40 -12.96 5.09 -12.50
CA GLU A 40 -12.56 4.06 -13.48
C GLU A 40 -12.85 2.64 -12.99
N LYS A 41 -12.57 2.38 -11.72
CA LYS A 41 -12.78 1.07 -11.11
C LYS A 41 -14.26 0.74 -10.92
N VAL A 42 -15.03 1.69 -10.40
CA VAL A 42 -16.43 1.46 -9.99
C VAL A 42 -17.40 1.56 -11.18
N PHE A 43 -17.06 2.34 -12.19
CA PHE A 43 -17.91 2.61 -13.35
C PHE A 43 -17.19 2.30 -14.68
N PRO A 44 -16.69 1.07 -14.90
CA PRO A 44 -15.87 0.72 -16.07
C PRO A 44 -16.64 0.82 -17.40
N ASP A 45 -17.97 0.70 -17.36
CA ASP A 45 -18.83 0.90 -18.53
C ASP A 45 -18.80 2.35 -19.04
N PHE A 46 -18.49 3.31 -18.17
CA PHE A 46 -18.40 4.74 -18.49
C PHE A 46 -16.96 5.21 -18.67
N PHE A 47 -16.05 4.68 -17.86
CA PHE A 47 -14.64 5.07 -17.81
C PHE A 47 -13.74 3.85 -18.06
N PRO A 48 -13.69 3.35 -19.31
CA PRO A 48 -12.97 2.12 -19.62
C PRO A 48 -11.46 2.34 -19.62
N GLY A 49 -10.77 1.62 -18.73
CA GLY A 49 -9.33 1.63 -18.64
C GLY A 49 -8.75 2.94 -18.08
N HIS A 50 -7.50 2.89 -17.67
CA HIS A 50 -6.84 4.04 -17.06
C HIS A 50 -6.45 5.10 -18.10
N GLN A 51 -6.71 6.37 -17.80
CA GLN A 51 -6.29 7.50 -18.63
C GLN A 51 -5.38 8.46 -17.86
N VAL A 52 -4.45 9.09 -18.56
CA VAL A 52 -3.55 10.08 -17.95
C VAL A 52 -4.34 11.34 -17.58
N THR A 53 -4.21 11.80 -16.34
CA THR A 53 -4.80 13.06 -15.90
C THR A 53 -4.14 14.25 -16.59
N GLN A 54 -4.95 14.99 -17.33
CA GLN A 54 -4.59 16.23 -18.00
C GLN A 54 -4.99 17.43 -17.16
N THR A 55 -4.35 18.56 -17.39
CA THR A 55 -4.70 19.83 -16.76
C THR A 55 -4.99 20.88 -17.83
N PHE A 56 -6.13 21.56 -17.70
CA PHE A 56 -6.51 22.67 -18.55
C PHE A 56 -7.23 23.74 -17.73
N GLU A 57 -6.66 24.94 -17.67
CA GLU A 57 -7.16 26.02 -16.81
C GLU A 57 -7.39 25.54 -15.35
N ASN A 58 -8.62 25.65 -14.86
CA ASN A 58 -9.07 25.21 -13.54
C ASN A 58 -9.56 23.76 -13.52
N TRP A 59 -9.21 22.93 -14.50
CA TRP A 59 -9.64 21.55 -14.59
C TRP A 59 -8.46 20.59 -14.52
N ARG A 60 -8.64 19.53 -13.73
CA ARG A 60 -7.85 18.31 -13.79
C ARG A 60 -8.78 17.19 -14.26
N PHE A 61 -8.52 16.58 -15.41
CA PHE A 61 -9.51 15.73 -16.07
C PHE A 61 -8.87 14.61 -16.88
N ARG A 62 -9.67 13.60 -17.20
CA ARG A 62 -9.35 12.49 -18.10
C ARG A 62 -10.40 12.42 -19.21
N TYR A 63 -9.97 11.93 -20.36
CA TYR A 63 -10.83 11.69 -21.52
C TYR A 63 -10.75 10.23 -21.93
N TYR A 64 -11.89 9.57 -22.06
CA TYR A 64 -12.01 8.17 -22.47
C TYR A 64 -12.48 8.12 -23.93
N PRO A 65 -11.59 7.83 -24.89
CA PRO A 65 -11.93 7.87 -26.31
C PRO A 65 -12.99 6.83 -26.71
N GLU A 66 -13.08 5.71 -26.00
CA GLU A 66 -14.03 4.63 -26.26
C GLU A 66 -15.47 5.05 -25.98
N THR A 67 -15.69 5.85 -24.94
CA THR A 67 -17.03 6.31 -24.53
C THR A 67 -17.30 7.78 -24.90
N GLY A 68 -16.27 8.52 -25.29
CA GLY A 68 -16.35 9.95 -25.57
C GLY A 68 -16.63 10.79 -24.32
N ILE A 69 -16.32 10.27 -23.12
CA ILE A 69 -16.60 10.90 -21.85
C ILE A 69 -15.34 11.60 -21.31
N TYR A 70 -15.54 12.79 -20.79
CA TYR A 70 -14.62 13.52 -19.93
C TYR A 70 -15.07 13.37 -18.47
N THR A 71 -14.13 13.11 -17.57
CA THR A 71 -14.35 13.16 -16.12
C THR A 71 -13.28 14.06 -15.50
N GLY A 72 -13.61 14.85 -14.49
CA GLY A 72 -12.61 15.72 -13.90
C GLY A 72 -13.06 16.49 -12.68
N ILE A 73 -12.08 17.06 -11.99
CA ILE A 73 -12.27 17.94 -10.84
C ILE A 73 -12.02 19.38 -11.27
N SER A 74 -12.95 20.27 -10.92
CA SER A 74 -12.74 21.70 -11.03
C SER A 74 -12.07 22.23 -9.78
N THR A 75 -10.94 22.90 -9.95
CA THR A 75 -10.19 23.55 -8.86
C THR A 75 -10.81 24.87 -8.43
N LEU A 76 -11.85 25.35 -9.14
CA LEU A 76 -12.53 26.60 -8.85
C LEU A 76 -13.60 26.45 -7.76
N ASP A 77 -14.37 25.36 -7.80
CA ASP A 77 -15.44 25.07 -6.83
C ASP A 77 -15.23 23.75 -6.08
N MET A 78 -14.07 23.10 -6.27
CA MET A 78 -13.69 21.84 -5.62
C MET A 78 -14.77 20.76 -5.82
N ALA A 79 -15.18 20.52 -7.06
CA ALA A 79 -16.25 19.58 -7.39
C ALA A 79 -15.90 18.71 -8.61
N GLY A 80 -16.47 17.50 -8.62
CA GLY A 80 -16.33 16.55 -9.73
C GLY A 80 -17.43 16.72 -10.78
N TYR A 81 -17.05 16.55 -12.04
CA TYR A 81 -17.89 16.74 -13.21
C TYR A 81 -17.67 15.64 -14.25
N VAL A 82 -18.71 15.39 -15.04
CA VAL A 82 -18.66 14.56 -16.24
C VAL A 82 -19.23 15.31 -17.44
N MET A 83 -18.70 15.06 -18.64
CA MET A 83 -19.15 15.69 -19.88
C MET A 83 -18.93 14.73 -21.06
N GLY A 84 -19.73 14.82 -22.11
CA GLY A 84 -19.61 13.98 -23.29
C GLY A 84 -20.28 12.62 -23.14
N GLY A 85 -20.31 11.86 -24.24
CA GLY A 85 -20.97 10.56 -24.31
C GLY A 85 -22.42 10.59 -23.81
N ALA A 86 -22.75 9.68 -22.89
CA ALA A 86 -24.08 9.58 -22.28
C ALA A 86 -24.48 10.78 -21.40
N PHE A 87 -23.53 11.66 -21.05
CA PHE A 87 -23.76 12.80 -20.17
C PHE A 87 -24.02 14.11 -20.93
N GLY A 88 -23.91 14.11 -22.26
CA GLY A 88 -24.19 15.28 -23.11
C GLY A 88 -23.09 16.34 -23.13
N ASP A 89 -23.28 17.39 -23.91
CA ASP A 89 -22.20 18.28 -24.36
C ASP A 89 -21.76 19.36 -23.35
N ALA A 90 -22.31 19.35 -22.14
CA ALA A 90 -21.99 20.33 -21.10
C ALA A 90 -21.46 19.65 -19.82
N PRO A 91 -20.57 20.30 -19.04
CA PRO A 91 -20.14 19.77 -17.75
C PRO A 91 -21.32 19.59 -16.79
N ASN A 92 -21.57 18.35 -16.39
CA ASN A 92 -22.57 17.99 -15.38
C ASN A 92 -21.88 17.78 -14.05
N ARG A 93 -22.31 18.54 -13.04
CA ARG A 93 -21.77 18.43 -11.69
C ARG A 93 -22.26 17.15 -11.02
N ILE A 94 -21.33 16.33 -10.55
CA ILE A 94 -21.63 15.10 -9.81
C ILE A 94 -21.70 15.38 -8.31
N GLY A 95 -20.73 16.11 -7.76
CA GLY A 95 -20.65 16.32 -6.32
C GLY A 95 -19.46 17.17 -5.90
N ALA A 96 -19.45 17.62 -4.64
CA ALA A 96 -18.26 18.25 -4.06
C ALA A 96 -17.14 17.20 -3.90
N LEU A 97 -15.89 17.61 -4.10
CA LEU A 97 -14.72 16.73 -4.00
C LEU A 97 -14.66 16.02 -2.64
N ALA A 98 -14.93 16.74 -1.54
CA ALA A 98 -14.99 16.15 -0.21
C ALA A 98 -16.03 15.02 -0.09
N ASN A 99 -17.20 15.17 -0.72
CA ASN A 99 -18.21 14.12 -0.71
C ASN A 99 -17.81 12.94 -1.59
N LEU A 100 -17.12 13.19 -2.71
CA LEU A 100 -16.61 12.13 -3.57
C LEU A 100 -15.50 11.35 -2.88
N LEU A 101 -14.62 12.02 -2.13
CA LEU A 101 -13.60 11.37 -1.31
C LEU A 101 -14.21 10.56 -0.17
N ASP A 102 -15.30 11.04 0.43
CA ASP A 102 -16.10 10.26 1.36
C ASP A 102 -16.71 9.01 0.70
N GLU A 103 -17.20 9.12 -0.54
CA GLU A 103 -17.71 7.97 -1.29
C GLU A 103 -16.60 6.99 -1.68
N VAL A 104 -15.42 7.48 -2.05
CA VAL A 104 -14.20 6.67 -2.23
C VAL A 104 -13.94 5.89 -0.93
N ALA A 105 -13.85 6.59 0.20
CA ALA A 105 -13.62 6.00 1.51
C ALA A 105 -14.70 5.00 1.98
N ARG A 106 -15.95 5.17 1.52
CA ARG A 106 -17.06 4.23 1.79
C ARG A 106 -17.05 3.03 0.86
N SER A 107 -16.69 3.23 -0.40
CA SER A 107 -16.55 2.16 -1.38
C SER A 107 -15.36 1.23 -1.11
N ASP A 108 -14.45 1.67 -0.25
CA ASP A 108 -13.30 0.92 0.27
C ASP A 108 -13.70 -0.28 1.17
N GLU A 109 -14.99 -0.54 1.39
CA GLU A 109 -15.47 -1.82 1.96
C GLU A 109 -15.16 -3.03 1.06
N ASN A 110 -14.67 -2.83 -0.18
CA ASN A 110 -14.18 -3.88 -1.09
C ASN A 110 -12.73 -3.64 -1.60
N GLY A 111 -11.82 -3.21 -0.72
CA GLY A 111 -10.41 -3.60 -0.81
C GLY A 111 -9.50 -2.92 -1.84
N SER A 112 -9.78 -1.69 -2.29
CA SER A 112 -8.74 -0.88 -2.97
C SER A 112 -8.00 -0.04 -1.95
N ILE A 113 -6.70 -0.26 -1.79
CA ILE A 113 -5.82 0.67 -1.07
C ILE A 113 -5.03 1.39 -2.16
N ALA A 114 -5.04 2.73 -2.17
CA ALA A 114 -4.36 3.52 -3.22
C ALA A 114 -2.88 3.16 -3.37
N ALA A 115 -2.25 2.68 -2.29
CA ALA A 115 -0.85 2.31 -2.24
C ALA A 115 -0.54 0.81 -2.53
N CYS A 116 -1.55 -0.05 -2.70
CA CYS A 116 -1.36 -1.51 -2.87
C CYS A 116 -2.29 -2.08 -3.94
N ASP A 117 -1.75 -2.76 -4.95
CA ASP A 117 -2.56 -3.61 -5.81
C ASP A 117 -3.01 -4.86 -5.03
N THR A 118 -4.33 -5.05 -4.97
CA THR A 118 -4.99 -6.16 -4.26
C THR A 118 -5.68 -7.14 -5.21
N SER A 119 -5.57 -6.93 -6.52
CA SER A 119 -6.30 -7.69 -7.55
C SER A 119 -5.95 -9.19 -7.57
N GLY A 120 -4.77 -9.57 -7.07
CA GLY A 120 -4.30 -10.96 -6.96
C GLY A 120 -4.38 -11.55 -5.54
N MET A 121 -5.05 -10.90 -4.59
CA MET A 121 -5.03 -11.34 -3.19
C MET A 121 -6.03 -12.48 -2.91
N PRO A 122 -5.65 -13.49 -2.11
CA PRO A 122 -6.52 -14.62 -1.79
C PRO A 122 -7.76 -14.20 -0.99
N GLU A 123 -8.85 -14.96 -1.15
CA GLU A 123 -10.07 -14.77 -0.39
C GLU A 123 -9.80 -14.82 1.13
N GLY A 124 -10.40 -13.89 1.88
CA GLY A 124 -10.24 -13.79 3.32
C GLY A 124 -9.11 -12.86 3.78
N MET A 125 -8.34 -12.28 2.86
CA MET A 125 -7.53 -11.08 3.14
C MET A 125 -8.44 -9.86 3.35
N ILE A 126 -8.07 -9.04 4.33
CA ILE A 126 -8.76 -7.81 4.72
C ILE A 126 -7.75 -6.68 4.69
N PHE A 127 -8.06 -5.67 3.91
CA PHE A 127 -7.27 -4.47 3.71
C PHE A 127 -8.02 -3.27 4.29
N ARG A 128 -7.36 -2.46 5.11
CA ARG A 128 -7.90 -1.20 5.63
C ARG A 128 -6.86 -0.11 5.46
N GLN A 129 -7.27 1.04 4.96
CA GLN A 129 -6.39 2.20 4.87
C GLN A 129 -6.97 3.37 5.67
N SER A 130 -6.10 4.04 6.42
CA SER A 130 -6.39 5.30 7.09
C SER A 130 -5.19 6.23 6.92
N ASN A 131 -5.33 7.23 6.05
CA ASN A 131 -4.23 8.11 5.63
C ASN A 131 -3.05 7.29 5.06
N ASN A 132 -1.86 7.47 5.62
CA ASN A 132 -0.64 6.78 5.22
C ASN A 132 -0.46 5.43 5.93
N VAL A 133 -1.45 4.96 6.70
CA VAL A 133 -1.38 3.68 7.40
C VAL A 133 -2.30 2.67 6.72
N VAL A 134 -1.74 1.52 6.38
CA VAL A 134 -2.43 0.37 5.80
C VAL A 134 -2.38 -0.76 6.81
N ASP A 135 -3.53 -1.32 7.18
CA ASP A 135 -3.64 -2.52 8.00
C ASP A 135 -4.10 -3.69 7.13
N ILE A 136 -3.28 -4.73 7.08
CA ILE A 136 -3.55 -6.00 6.39
C ILE A 136 -3.81 -7.08 7.43
N SER A 137 -4.91 -7.80 7.29
CA SER A 137 -5.25 -8.89 8.20
C SER A 137 -5.98 -10.01 7.47
N THR A 138 -6.10 -11.18 8.11
CA THR A 138 -6.89 -12.28 7.56
C THR A 138 -8.07 -12.62 8.47
N ASN A 139 -9.19 -13.05 7.88
CA ASN A 139 -10.34 -13.54 8.64
C ASN A 139 -10.12 -15.01 9.06
N GLY A 140 -9.30 -15.22 10.09
CA GLY A 140 -8.78 -16.55 10.42
C GLY A 140 -7.62 -16.95 9.52
N CYS A 141 -7.32 -18.25 9.44
CA CYS A 141 -6.25 -18.75 8.59
C CYS A 141 -6.79 -19.03 7.18
N ILE A 142 -6.18 -18.38 6.20
CA ILE A 142 -6.56 -18.50 4.79
C ILE A 142 -5.62 -19.45 4.07
N VAL A 143 -6.09 -20.15 3.05
CA VAL A 143 -5.24 -21.06 2.27
C VAL A 143 -4.14 -20.26 1.58
N LEU A 144 -2.89 -20.67 1.75
CA LEU A 144 -1.77 -20.05 1.04
C LEU A 144 -1.94 -20.27 -0.49
N PRO A 145 -2.02 -19.20 -1.30
CA PRO A 145 -2.15 -19.33 -2.76
C PRO A 145 -0.93 -20.08 -3.35
N GLU A 146 -1.19 -20.97 -4.32
CA GLU A 146 -0.17 -21.84 -4.93
C GLU A 146 0.81 -21.07 -5.83
N ASP A 147 0.42 -19.87 -6.23
CA ASP A 147 1.01 -18.98 -7.22
C ASP A 147 1.90 -17.87 -6.61
N GLY A 148 2.20 -17.94 -5.31
CA GLY A 148 3.44 -17.35 -4.78
C GLY A 148 3.50 -15.82 -4.69
N GLY A 149 2.37 -15.13 -4.59
CA GLY A 149 2.32 -13.70 -4.27
C GLY A 149 2.75 -13.40 -2.84
N GLY A 150 4.05 -13.49 -2.54
CA GLY A 150 4.63 -13.15 -1.23
C GLY A 150 4.57 -11.65 -0.90
N ASN A 151 4.19 -10.82 -1.87
CA ASN A 151 4.10 -9.38 -1.69
C ASN A 151 2.68 -8.98 -1.25
N LEU A 152 2.52 -8.68 0.04
CA LEU A 152 1.23 -8.29 0.63
C LEU A 152 0.68 -6.96 0.08
N CYS A 153 1.53 -6.19 -0.60
CA CYS A 153 1.23 -4.89 -1.18
C CYS A 153 2.14 -4.73 -2.40
N GLU A 154 1.70 -5.26 -3.54
CA GLU A 154 2.43 -5.07 -4.78
C GLU A 154 2.27 -3.61 -5.24
N PRO A 155 3.38 -2.91 -5.55
CA PRO A 155 3.29 -1.58 -6.13
C PRO A 155 2.59 -1.66 -7.49
N PRO A 156 1.71 -0.71 -7.85
CA PRO A 156 1.15 -0.66 -9.20
C PRO A 156 2.26 -0.53 -10.25
N GLU A 157 2.08 -1.20 -11.39
CA GLU A 157 3.01 -1.12 -12.53
C GLU A 157 3.17 0.33 -12.98
N GLN A 158 4.41 0.75 -13.24
CA GLN A 158 4.70 2.12 -13.65
C GLN A 158 4.90 2.18 -15.17
N LEU A 159 4.05 2.93 -15.86
CA LEU A 159 4.13 3.10 -17.33
C LEU A 159 5.28 4.04 -17.78
N SER A 160 5.93 4.70 -16.83
CA SER A 160 7.08 5.58 -17.07
C SER A 160 7.98 5.67 -15.85
N ALA A 161 9.26 5.94 -16.05
CA ALA A 161 10.21 6.19 -14.96
C ALA A 161 9.76 7.38 -14.11
N THR A 162 9.41 7.14 -12.84
CA THR A 162 9.00 8.19 -11.90
C THR A 162 10.19 8.91 -11.28
N GLY A 163 11.37 8.28 -11.25
CA GLY A 163 12.56 8.78 -10.55
C GLY A 163 12.45 8.76 -9.02
N ILE A 164 11.39 8.17 -8.47
CA ILE A 164 11.19 8.06 -7.02
C ILE A 164 11.91 6.81 -6.52
N HIS A 165 12.79 6.96 -5.53
CA HIS A 165 13.44 5.86 -4.84
C HIS A 165 12.80 5.67 -3.46
N LEU A 166 12.23 4.50 -3.21
CA LEU A 166 11.47 4.21 -1.99
C LEU A 166 12.13 3.08 -1.21
N PHE A 167 12.62 3.39 -0.02
CA PHE A 167 13.24 2.44 0.89
C PHE A 167 12.23 1.92 1.91
N MET A 168 12.08 0.60 1.96
CA MET A 168 11.17 -0.13 2.84
C MET A 168 11.96 -0.91 3.89
N THR A 169 11.56 -0.77 5.15
CA THR A 169 12.04 -1.62 6.26
C THR A 169 10.92 -2.46 6.81
N THR A 170 11.12 -3.77 6.85
CA THR A 170 10.19 -4.75 7.44
C THR A 170 10.63 -5.09 8.85
N GLU A 171 9.70 -5.04 9.80
CA GLU A 171 9.88 -5.43 11.19
C GLU A 171 8.87 -6.51 11.56
N ILE A 172 9.35 -7.71 11.88
CA ILE A 172 8.54 -8.83 12.36
C ILE A 172 8.47 -8.78 13.89
N LEU A 173 7.26 -8.65 14.42
CA LEU A 173 6.99 -8.59 15.85
C LEU A 173 6.71 -9.97 16.42
N GLU A 174 5.97 -10.80 15.68
CA GLU A 174 5.60 -12.15 16.09
C GLU A 174 5.50 -13.05 14.87
N SER A 175 5.99 -14.28 14.98
CA SER A 175 5.85 -15.32 13.96
C SER A 175 5.67 -16.64 14.69
N ASN A 176 4.55 -17.32 14.48
CA ASN A 176 4.29 -18.64 15.06
C ASN A 176 3.96 -19.63 13.96
N PHE A 177 4.48 -20.84 14.13
CA PHE A 177 4.22 -21.97 13.25
C PHE A 177 3.66 -23.14 14.07
N SER A 178 2.61 -23.77 13.58
CA SER A 178 1.90 -24.85 14.27
C SER A 178 1.56 -25.99 13.32
N GLY A 179 1.31 -27.18 13.88
CA GLY A 179 0.87 -28.36 13.14
C GLY A 179 1.97 -29.25 12.58
N VAL A 180 3.25 -28.96 12.85
CA VAL A 180 4.38 -29.86 12.51
C VAL A 180 5.27 -30.08 13.72
N ILE A 181 5.59 -31.35 13.97
CA ILE A 181 6.56 -31.76 14.98
C ILE A 181 7.70 -32.47 14.26
N ILE A 182 8.92 -31.95 14.40
CA ILE A 182 10.13 -32.58 13.87
C ILE A 182 10.90 -33.21 15.01
N GLY A 183 10.96 -34.54 15.01
CA GLY A 183 11.75 -35.33 15.96
C GLY A 183 13.17 -35.62 15.48
N ASN A 184 13.50 -35.34 14.22
CA ASN A 184 14.81 -35.59 13.63
C ASN A 184 15.60 -34.28 13.38
N PRO A 185 16.78 -34.09 14.00
CA PRO A 185 17.60 -32.89 13.84
C PRO A 185 18.01 -32.57 12.39
N LEU A 186 18.07 -33.58 11.51
CA LEU A 186 18.40 -33.40 10.09
C LEU A 186 17.38 -32.52 9.35
N TYR A 187 16.15 -32.43 9.86
CA TYR A 187 15.07 -31.63 9.27
C TYR A 187 14.81 -30.32 10.02
N SER A 188 15.63 -29.98 11.02
CA SER A 188 15.46 -28.76 11.83
C SER A 188 15.49 -27.47 11.01
N GLY A 189 16.21 -27.45 9.88
CA GLY A 189 16.24 -26.32 8.96
C GLY A 189 14.93 -26.04 8.21
N ILE A 190 14.02 -27.01 8.11
CA ILE A 190 12.75 -26.87 7.37
C ILE A 190 11.79 -25.93 8.11
N LEU A 191 11.79 -25.96 9.44
CA LEU A 191 10.94 -25.09 10.27
C LEU A 191 11.62 -23.79 10.70
N ASN A 192 12.91 -23.61 10.38
CA ASN A 192 13.65 -22.40 10.71
C ASN A 192 13.39 -21.27 9.69
N GLN A 193 12.20 -21.26 9.10
CA GLN A 193 11.65 -20.24 8.20
C GLN A 193 11.06 -19.10 9.04
N ASN A 194 11.81 -18.63 10.04
CA ASN A 194 11.36 -17.48 10.81
C ASN A 194 11.27 -16.30 9.84
N SER A 195 10.12 -15.63 9.80
CA SER A 195 9.98 -14.37 9.08
C SER A 195 11.10 -13.44 9.56
N VAL A 196 11.97 -13.01 8.65
CA VAL A 196 13.16 -12.22 8.98
C VAL A 196 12.87 -10.75 8.68
N ASN A 197 13.35 -9.85 9.54
CA ASN A 197 13.41 -8.43 9.22
C ASN A 197 14.28 -8.25 7.97
N ASN A 198 13.77 -7.56 6.96
CA ASN A 198 14.49 -7.28 5.73
C ASN A 198 14.33 -5.81 5.33
N LYS A 199 15.26 -5.36 4.48
CA LYS A 199 15.24 -4.04 3.87
C LYS A 199 15.14 -4.19 2.37
N THR A 200 14.20 -3.50 1.76
CA THR A 200 14.00 -3.52 0.30
C THR A 200 13.98 -2.09 -0.20
N CYS A 201 14.48 -1.84 -1.40
CA CYS A 201 14.35 -0.53 -2.03
C CYS A 201 13.77 -0.64 -3.43
N MET A 202 12.93 0.31 -3.80
CA MET A 202 12.23 0.34 -5.08
C MET A 202 12.65 1.58 -5.85
N ILE A 203 13.16 1.38 -7.06
CA ILE A 203 13.43 2.43 -8.04
C ILE A 203 12.16 2.64 -8.87
N ASN A 204 11.92 3.89 -9.26
CA ASN A 204 10.72 4.29 -9.98
C ASN A 204 9.44 3.92 -9.23
N ALA A 205 9.40 4.13 -7.92
CA ALA A 205 8.22 3.83 -7.12
C ALA A 205 7.02 4.73 -7.48
N PRO A 206 5.77 4.28 -7.24
CA PRO A 206 4.60 5.13 -7.37
C PRO A 206 4.65 6.27 -6.34
N ALA A 207 4.20 7.46 -6.73
CA ALA A 207 4.15 8.62 -5.84
C ALA A 207 3.20 8.42 -4.63
N GLU A 208 2.25 7.51 -4.76
CA GLU A 208 1.24 7.20 -3.73
C GLU A 208 1.82 6.39 -2.55
N ASN A 209 3.01 5.80 -2.72
CA ASN A 209 3.66 4.96 -1.71
C ASN A 209 4.67 5.72 -0.83
N THR A 210 4.82 7.04 -1.04
CA THR A 210 5.72 7.85 -0.22
C THR A 210 5.18 7.99 1.20
N ASP A 211 6.00 7.66 2.22
CA ASP A 211 5.67 7.76 3.65
C ASP A 211 4.56 6.80 4.13
N LEU A 212 4.39 5.66 3.45
CA LEU A 212 3.42 4.64 3.84
C LEU A 212 3.95 3.76 4.99
N THR A 213 3.07 3.45 5.94
CA THR A 213 3.27 2.40 6.95
C THR A 213 2.25 1.28 6.72
N ILE A 214 2.72 0.05 6.53
CA ILE A 214 1.86 -1.13 6.38
C ILE A 214 2.00 -1.96 7.65
N ASN A 215 0.95 -2.11 8.44
CA ASN A 215 0.88 -3.12 9.48
C ASN A 215 0.25 -4.38 8.90
N PHE A 216 0.76 -5.55 9.29
CA PHE A 216 0.17 -6.82 8.87
C PHE A 216 0.03 -7.78 10.05
N ASN A 217 -1.08 -8.51 10.05
CA ASN A 217 -1.38 -9.60 10.98
C ASN A 217 -2.11 -10.71 10.22
N ILE A 218 -1.33 -11.61 9.63
CA ILE A 218 -1.81 -12.61 8.68
C ILE A 218 -1.68 -14.02 9.25
N CYS A 219 -2.64 -14.88 8.93
CA CYS A 219 -2.53 -16.32 9.14
C CYS A 219 -2.72 -17.09 7.83
N TYR A 220 -1.76 -17.95 7.50
CA TYR A 220 -1.88 -18.90 6.40
C TYR A 220 -2.11 -20.32 6.92
N ASP A 221 -3.05 -21.03 6.29
CA ASP A 221 -3.17 -22.49 6.34
C ASP A 221 -2.28 -23.08 5.24
N MET A 222 -1.25 -23.80 5.67
CA MET A 222 -0.27 -24.46 4.84
C MET A 222 -0.45 -25.99 4.80
N THR A 223 -1.60 -26.50 5.25
CA THR A 223 -1.84 -27.95 5.38
C THR A 223 -1.62 -28.69 4.06
N ALA A 224 -2.02 -28.09 2.94
CA ALA A 224 -1.85 -28.66 1.60
C ALA A 224 -0.38 -28.86 1.24
N GLN A 225 0.46 -27.85 1.48
CA GLN A 225 1.89 -27.83 1.18
C GLN A 225 2.65 -28.89 1.99
N PHE A 226 2.14 -29.26 3.17
CA PHE A 226 2.76 -30.26 4.03
C PHE A 226 2.28 -31.70 3.79
N GLN A 227 1.33 -31.94 2.88
CA GLN A 227 0.86 -33.30 2.58
C GLN A 227 1.97 -34.23 2.08
N GLY A 228 2.94 -33.70 1.32
CA GLY A 228 4.07 -34.47 0.82
C GLY A 228 5.02 -35.00 1.90
N PHE A 229 4.93 -34.50 3.13
CA PHE A 229 5.77 -34.91 4.25
C PHE A 229 5.07 -35.93 5.17
N VAL A 230 3.80 -36.26 4.91
CA VAL A 230 3.05 -37.24 5.70
C VAL A 230 3.68 -38.62 5.56
N GLY A 231 3.98 -39.26 6.71
CA GLY A 231 4.59 -40.59 6.75
C GLY A 231 6.12 -40.62 6.65
N LEU A 232 6.78 -39.46 6.53
CA LEU A 232 8.24 -39.40 6.59
C LEU A 232 8.75 -39.69 8.02
N PRO A 233 9.76 -40.57 8.19
CA PRO A 233 10.32 -40.85 9.51
C PRO A 233 10.85 -39.60 10.21
N GLY A 234 10.39 -39.35 11.43
CA GLY A 234 10.82 -38.22 12.25
C GLY A 234 10.12 -36.89 11.97
N ILE A 235 9.07 -36.89 11.13
CA ILE A 235 8.16 -35.76 10.92
C ILE A 235 6.75 -36.22 11.28
N THR A 236 6.06 -35.46 12.11
CA THR A 236 4.63 -35.66 12.42
C THR A 236 3.86 -34.42 12.01
N ILE A 237 2.88 -34.61 11.12
CA ILE A 237 1.97 -33.57 10.66
C ILE A 237 0.65 -33.71 11.42
N ASN A 238 0.24 -32.66 12.13
CA ASN A 238 -1.01 -32.56 12.87
C ASN A 238 -1.84 -31.41 12.30
N PRO A 239 -2.70 -31.66 11.30
CA PRO A 239 -3.52 -30.61 10.70
C PRO A 239 -4.44 -29.92 11.73
N PRO A 240 -4.73 -28.61 11.55
CA PRO A 240 -4.21 -27.76 10.48
C PRO A 240 -2.74 -27.36 10.72
N VAL A 241 -1.98 -27.25 9.64
CA VAL A 241 -0.63 -26.65 9.65
C VAL A 241 -0.79 -25.17 9.36
N THR A 242 -0.43 -24.30 10.31
CA THR A 242 -0.69 -22.86 10.19
C THR A 242 0.54 -22.03 10.51
N GLN A 243 0.69 -20.92 9.80
CA GLN A 243 1.69 -19.89 10.08
C GLN A 243 1.02 -18.55 10.32
N THR A 244 1.24 -17.95 11.50
CA THR A 244 0.80 -16.58 11.80
C THR A 244 2.00 -15.65 11.80
N THR A 245 1.89 -14.49 11.15
CA THR A 245 2.93 -13.47 11.16
C THR A 245 2.32 -12.10 11.43
N ARG A 246 2.89 -11.39 12.41
CA ARG A 246 2.57 -10.00 12.72
C ARG A 246 3.80 -9.13 12.58
N GLY A 247 3.68 -8.01 11.88
CA GLY A 247 4.77 -7.09 11.66
C GLY A 247 4.32 -5.78 11.04
N SER A 248 5.30 -4.99 10.61
CA SER A 248 5.05 -3.75 9.88
C SER A 248 6.14 -3.45 8.86
N ASN A 249 5.77 -2.82 7.75
CA ASN A 249 6.66 -2.22 6.78
C ASN A 249 6.58 -0.69 6.89
N LYS A 250 7.73 -0.02 6.86
CA LYS A 250 7.81 1.44 6.80
C LYS A 250 8.53 1.86 5.55
N MET A 251 7.92 2.75 4.78
CA MET A 251 8.43 3.24 3.50
C MET A 251 8.88 4.70 3.65
N GLN A 252 10.05 5.02 3.11
CA GLN A 252 10.60 6.38 3.10
C GLN A 252 11.26 6.68 1.76
N VAL A 253 11.14 7.92 1.28
CA VAL A 253 11.83 8.35 0.06
C VAL A 253 13.32 8.52 0.36
N VAL A 254 14.17 7.96 -0.50
CA VAL A 254 15.62 8.09 -0.44
C VAL A 254 16.15 8.72 -1.73
N GLN A 255 17.40 9.16 -1.74
CA GLN A 255 18.00 9.76 -2.94
C GLN A 255 18.38 8.72 -3.99
N ASP A 256 18.90 7.57 -3.56
CA ASP A 256 19.35 6.51 -4.45
C ASP A 256 19.25 5.17 -3.71
N CYS A 257 18.47 4.24 -4.27
CA CYS A 257 18.31 2.89 -3.74
C CYS A 257 19.61 2.09 -3.73
N LEU A 258 20.47 2.27 -4.74
CA LEU A 258 21.72 1.52 -4.89
C LEU A 258 22.77 1.95 -3.86
N ALA A 259 22.61 3.14 -3.27
CA ALA A 259 23.45 3.66 -2.20
C ALA A 259 22.96 3.30 -0.78
N THR A 260 21.79 2.64 -0.65
CA THR A 260 21.25 2.22 0.65
C THR A 260 21.85 0.91 1.14
N ASP A 261 21.49 0.52 2.37
CA ASP A 261 21.77 -0.80 2.95
C ASP A 261 20.63 -1.82 2.69
N ALA A 262 19.83 -1.63 1.65
CA ALA A 262 18.78 -2.57 1.27
C ALA A 262 19.36 -3.95 0.92
N ASP A 263 18.69 -5.02 1.37
CA ASP A 263 19.02 -6.41 1.04
C ASP A 263 18.62 -6.75 -0.40
N THR A 264 17.60 -6.08 -0.92
CA THR A 264 17.09 -6.24 -2.29
C THR A 264 16.69 -4.90 -2.86
N VAL A 265 17.02 -4.65 -4.13
CA VAL A 265 16.56 -3.49 -4.88
C VAL A 265 15.79 -3.98 -6.09
N PHE A 266 14.66 -3.36 -6.41
CA PHE A 266 13.85 -3.66 -7.58
C PHE A 266 13.49 -2.37 -8.31
N ASP A 267 13.47 -2.36 -9.63
CA ASP A 267 13.01 -1.23 -10.44
C ASP A 267 11.61 -1.53 -11.00
N ALA A 268 10.61 -0.78 -10.53
CA ALA A 268 9.21 -0.98 -10.89
C ALA A 268 8.85 -0.54 -12.32
N PHE A 269 9.78 0.09 -13.04
CA PHE A 269 9.61 0.43 -14.45
C PHE A 269 10.33 -0.55 -15.38
N THR A 270 11.53 -1.01 -15.00
CA THR A 270 12.36 -1.88 -15.88
C THR A 270 12.29 -3.36 -15.52
N ASN A 271 11.66 -3.71 -14.39
CA ASN A 271 11.64 -5.04 -13.78
C ASN A 271 13.03 -5.60 -13.45
N GLU A 272 14.05 -4.75 -13.37
CA GLU A 272 15.39 -5.14 -12.96
C GLU A 272 15.44 -5.38 -11.45
N THR A 273 16.16 -6.43 -11.04
CA THR A 273 16.31 -6.79 -9.62
C THR A 273 17.79 -6.89 -9.26
N TRP A 274 18.16 -6.40 -8.09
CA TRP A 274 19.47 -6.55 -7.48
C TRP A 274 19.33 -7.18 -6.09
N ILE A 275 20.22 -8.11 -5.76
CA ILE A 275 20.28 -8.73 -4.44
C ILE A 275 21.63 -8.41 -3.80
N ARG A 276 21.63 -8.12 -2.51
CA ARG A 276 22.86 -7.92 -1.76
C ARG A 276 23.53 -9.26 -1.49
N ASN A 277 24.74 -9.42 -2.00
CA ASN A 277 25.55 -10.59 -1.73
C ASN A 277 26.00 -10.57 -0.27
N SER A 278 25.67 -11.63 0.48
CA SER A 278 25.97 -11.73 1.91
C SER A 278 27.46 -11.88 2.24
N GLN A 279 28.29 -12.26 1.26
CA GLN A 279 29.73 -12.41 1.41
C GLN A 279 30.49 -11.13 1.06
N THR A 280 30.07 -10.42 0.01
CA THR A 280 30.77 -9.23 -0.48
C THR A 280 30.15 -7.92 0.01
N GLY A 281 28.88 -7.95 0.45
CA GLY A 281 28.11 -6.78 0.84
C GLY A 281 27.63 -5.92 -0.35
N ASN A 282 27.99 -6.27 -1.58
CA ASN A 282 27.64 -5.51 -2.78
C ASN A 282 26.29 -5.95 -3.36
N LEU A 283 25.60 -5.02 -4.03
CA LEU A 283 24.41 -5.33 -4.81
C LEU A 283 24.82 -5.96 -6.15
N GLU A 284 24.28 -7.13 -6.44
CA GLU A 284 24.49 -7.88 -7.68
C GLU A 284 23.19 -7.92 -8.47
N LYS A 285 23.23 -7.48 -9.73
CA LYS A 285 22.08 -7.49 -10.62
C LYS A 285 21.75 -8.93 -11.02
N LEU A 286 20.50 -9.33 -10.87
CA LEU A 286 20.03 -10.61 -11.36
C LEU A 286 19.87 -10.58 -12.88
N PRO A 287 20.14 -11.70 -13.58
CA PRO A 287 19.83 -11.81 -14.99
C PRO A 287 18.30 -11.72 -15.19
N THR A 288 17.88 -10.87 -16.13
CA THR A 288 16.51 -10.86 -16.64
C THR A 288 16.30 -12.11 -17.49
N PHE A 289 15.27 -12.90 -17.16
CA PHE A 289 14.90 -14.13 -17.89
C PHE A 289 13.87 -13.83 -18.97
#